data_AF-X1GF18-F1
#
_entry.id   AF-X1GF18-F1
#
_cell.length_a   1.000
_cell.length_b   1.000
_cell.length_c   1.000
_cell.angle_alpha   90.00
_cell.angle_beta   90.00
_cell.angle_gamma   90.00
#
_symmetry.space_group_name_H-M   'P 1'
#
loop_
_entity.id
_entity.type
_entity.pdbx_description
1 polymer ?
#
loop_
_entity_poly.entity_id
_entity_poly.type
_entity_poly.pdbx_seq_one_letter_code
_entity_poly.pdbx_strand_id
1 'polypeptide(L)'
;MYLDVLRDAPILPFSNFVSRGDIPDKVDIARPRSYIDREIYRLVQQTYRDKASRLIPILGSAGTGKTHAYHSFKDKERENKKRLERAEDVEEIDAGKFASSVDWTIVYVPSPPASIRVLLHVYTCIIEELGAELLDIVSEKLVKKWGGKQKGDFPKPKLD
;
A
#
# COMPACT_ATOMS: atom_id res chain seq x y z
N MET A 1 16.91 21.11 14.26
CA MET A 1 16.06 20.97 13.06
C MET A 1 14.58 20.72 13.39
N TYR A 2 14.18 19.64 14.10
CA TYR A 2 12.77 19.48 14.54
C TYR A 2 12.39 20.48 15.66
N LEU A 3 13.29 20.68 16.63
CA LEU A 3 13.11 21.66 17.71
C LEU A 3 13.13 23.11 17.20
N ASP A 4 13.84 23.39 16.10
CA ASP A 4 13.87 24.73 15.49
C ASP A 4 12.57 25.00 14.71
N VAL A 5 12.04 24.00 14.02
CA VAL A 5 10.71 24.07 13.37
C VAL A 5 9.58 24.22 14.40
N LEU A 6 9.69 23.60 15.58
CA LEU A 6 8.78 23.82 16.72
C LEU A 6 8.92 25.21 17.35
N ARG A 7 10.08 25.86 17.18
CA ARG A 7 10.37 27.20 17.71
C ARG A 7 9.85 28.30 16.78
N ASP A 8 9.91 28.07 15.47
CA ASP A 8 9.52 29.03 14.44
C ASP A 8 8.05 28.91 13.98
N ALA A 9 7.38 27.79 14.26
CA ALA A 9 5.94 27.65 14.01
C ALA A 9 5.15 28.23 15.21
N PRO A 10 4.18 29.15 14.99
CA PRO A 10 3.32 29.62 16.08
C PRO A 10 2.61 28.41 16.67
N ILE A 11 2.84 28.15 17.96
CA ILE A 11 2.23 27.06 18.72
C ILE A 11 0.73 27.34 18.84
N LEU A 12 -0.01 26.99 17.78
CA LEU A 12 -1.45 26.90 17.84
C LEU A 12 -1.78 25.58 18.54
N PRO A 13 -2.64 25.56 19.57
CA PRO A 13 -3.01 24.35 20.32
C PRO A 13 -3.71 23.25 19.49
N PHE A 14 -3.79 23.43 18.16
CA PHE A 14 -4.38 22.51 17.18
C PHE A 14 -3.44 22.23 15.99
N SER A 15 -2.15 22.52 16.12
CA SER A 15 -1.16 22.24 15.08
C SER A 15 -0.82 20.75 15.04
N ASN A 16 -1.13 20.11 13.91
CA ASN A 16 -0.99 18.67 13.70
C ASN A 16 0.49 18.29 13.47
N PHE A 17 1.20 17.91 14.52
CA PHE A 17 2.58 17.39 14.45
C PHE A 17 2.67 15.86 14.45
N VAL A 18 1.54 15.17 14.30
CA VAL A 18 1.46 13.70 14.34
C VAL A 18 0.69 13.20 13.12
N SER A 19 1.37 12.46 12.26
CA SER A 19 0.75 11.72 11.16
C SER A 19 -0.36 10.77 11.61
N ARG A 20 -1.48 10.80 10.90
CA ARG A 20 -2.62 9.87 11.01
C ARG A 20 -2.77 9.09 9.71
N GLY A 21 -3.58 8.04 9.69
CA GLY A 21 -3.81 7.25 8.45
C GLY A 21 -4.13 8.14 7.25
N ASP A 22 -4.93 9.20 7.48
CA ASP A 22 -5.41 10.10 6.44
C ASP A 22 -4.62 11.42 6.33
N ILE A 23 -3.63 11.66 7.21
CA ILE A 23 -2.92 12.94 7.30
C ILE A 23 -1.40 12.71 7.29
N PRO A 24 -0.68 13.13 6.23
CA PRO A 24 0.77 13.02 6.17
C PRO A 24 1.47 14.08 7.05
N ASP A 25 2.65 13.74 7.55
CA ASP A 25 3.56 14.69 8.20
C ASP A 25 4.35 15.49 7.15
N LYS A 26 4.63 16.77 7.42
CA LYS A 26 5.34 17.66 6.48
C LYS A 26 6.85 17.43 6.39
N VAL A 27 7.46 16.69 7.32
CA VAL A 27 8.93 16.57 7.41
C VAL A 27 9.35 15.11 7.60
N ASP A 28 9.92 14.52 6.55
CA ASP A 28 10.53 13.18 6.60
C ASP A 28 12.00 13.24 7.03
N ILE A 29 12.35 12.53 8.10
CA ILE A 29 13.74 12.27 8.50
C ILE A 29 14.09 10.82 8.13
N ALA A 30 14.74 10.64 6.98
CA ALA A 30 15.01 9.31 6.42
C ALA A 30 16.10 8.50 7.16
N ARG A 31 17.10 9.17 7.78
CA ARG A 31 18.29 8.48 8.34
C ARG A 31 17.98 7.39 9.37
N PRO A 32 17.12 7.61 10.39
CA PRO A 32 16.79 6.58 11.38
C PRO A 32 16.05 5.37 10.79
N ARG A 33 15.41 5.51 9.63
CA ARG A 33 14.58 4.47 8.98
C ARG A 33 15.30 3.70 7.87
N SER A 34 16.50 4.12 7.50
CA SER A 34 17.28 3.57 6.37
C SER A 34 17.34 2.03 6.33
N TYR A 35 17.48 1.38 7.48
CA TYR A 35 17.47 -0.09 7.57
C TYR A 35 16.10 -0.69 7.23
N ILE A 36 15.02 -0.14 7.81
CA ILE A 36 13.64 -0.60 7.58
C ILE A 36 13.25 -0.39 6.11
N ASP A 37 13.54 0.80 5.58
CA ASP A 37 13.31 1.14 4.18
C ASP A 37 13.97 0.11 3.24
N ARG A 38 15.24 -0.21 3.47
CA ARG A 38 15.98 -1.19 2.67
C ARG A 38 15.32 -2.57 2.68
N GLU A 39 14.93 -3.06 3.85
CA GLU A 39 14.29 -4.37 3.97
C GLU A 39 12.90 -4.37 3.34
N ILE A 40 12.13 -3.29 3.46
CA ILE A 40 10.82 -3.17 2.82
C ILE A 40 10.96 -3.18 1.29
N TYR A 41 11.89 -2.42 0.70
CA TYR A 41 12.11 -2.47 -0.75
C TYR A 41 12.61 -3.84 -1.23
N ARG A 42 13.40 -4.53 -0.42
CA ARG A 42 13.78 -5.91 -0.71
C ARG A 42 12.55 -6.83 -0.76
N LEU A 43 11.63 -6.68 0.17
CA LEU A 43 10.37 -7.45 0.20
C LEU A 43 9.44 -7.11 -0.97
N VAL A 44 9.39 -5.86 -1.41
CA VAL A 44 8.67 -5.44 -2.63
C VAL A 44 9.21 -6.18 -3.84
N GLN A 45 10.53 -6.22 -4.02
CA GLN A 45 11.17 -6.96 -5.11
C GLN A 45 10.88 -8.46 -5.06
N GLN A 46 10.87 -9.06 -3.87
CA GLN A 46 10.51 -10.47 -3.71
C GLN A 46 9.04 -10.72 -4.06
N THR A 47 8.13 -9.85 -3.61
CA THR A 47 6.68 -9.89 -3.89
C THR A 47 6.41 -9.82 -5.39
N TYR A 48 7.17 -9.01 -6.10
CA TYR A 48 7.02 -8.94 -7.54
C TYR A 48 7.48 -10.22 -8.26
N ARG A 49 8.51 -10.90 -7.74
CA ARG A 49 9.03 -12.15 -8.33
C ARG A 49 8.12 -13.33 -8.08
N ASP A 50 7.63 -13.50 -6.84
CA ASP A 50 6.82 -14.65 -6.46
C ASP A 50 5.30 -14.43 -6.58
N LYS A 51 4.88 -13.18 -6.81
CA LYS A 51 3.48 -12.76 -6.90
C LYS A 51 2.67 -13.08 -5.64
N ALA A 52 3.33 -13.20 -4.48
CA ALA A 52 2.71 -13.47 -3.19
C ALA A 52 2.61 -12.18 -2.36
N SER A 53 1.38 -11.82 -1.98
CA SER A 53 1.14 -10.70 -1.06
C SER A 53 1.74 -10.98 0.31
N ARG A 54 2.27 -9.94 0.97
CA ARG A 54 2.94 -10.04 2.27
C ARG A 54 2.28 -9.13 3.28
N LEU A 55 2.05 -9.66 4.48
CA LEU A 55 1.63 -8.87 5.63
C LEU A 55 2.86 -8.49 6.44
N ILE A 56 3.14 -7.19 6.59
CA ILE A 56 4.32 -6.68 7.28
C ILE A 56 3.87 -5.99 8.58
N PRO A 57 4.00 -6.63 9.74
CA PRO A 57 3.68 -5.99 11.00
C PRO A 57 4.75 -4.95 11.37
N ILE A 58 4.38 -3.67 11.44
CA ILE A 58 5.26 -2.60 11.93
C ILE A 58 4.95 -2.36 13.40
N LEU A 59 5.87 -2.77 14.27
CA LEU A 59 5.75 -2.62 15.71
C LEU A 59 6.58 -1.44 16.22
N GLY A 60 6.07 -0.75 17.24
CA GLY A 60 6.76 0.36 17.88
C GLY A 60 5.84 1.12 18.82
N SER A 61 6.42 1.80 19.81
CA SER A 61 5.68 2.62 20.78
C SER A 61 4.85 3.73 20.11
N ALA A 62 3.89 4.30 20.83
CA ALA A 62 3.18 5.48 20.34
C ALA A 62 4.17 6.62 20.03
N GLY A 63 3.95 7.34 18.94
CA GLY A 63 4.83 8.45 18.52
C GLY A 63 6.13 8.06 17.79
N THR A 64 6.43 6.78 17.57
CA THR A 64 7.66 6.34 16.86
C THR A 64 7.65 6.54 15.35
N GLY A 65 6.64 7.23 14.80
CA GLY A 65 6.56 7.52 13.36
C GLY A 65 6.16 6.31 12.49
N LYS A 66 5.41 5.34 13.03
CA LYS A 66 4.89 4.19 12.24
C LYS A 66 4.01 4.63 11.08
N THR A 67 3.04 5.49 11.38
CA THR A 67 2.12 6.04 10.37
C THR A 67 2.85 6.97 9.40
N HIS A 68 3.83 7.72 9.88
CA HIS A 68 4.73 8.47 9.00
C HIS A 68 5.48 7.54 8.03
N ALA A 69 6.00 6.40 8.49
CA ALA A 69 6.73 5.47 7.63
C ALA A 69 5.84 4.98 6.48
N TYR A 70 4.58 4.67 6.77
CA TYR A 70 3.59 4.33 5.73
C TYR A 70 3.47 5.44 4.67
N HIS A 71 3.28 6.70 5.08
CA HIS A 71 3.18 7.83 4.14
C HIS A 71 4.44 7.98 3.28
N SER A 72 5.64 7.82 3.86
CA SER A 72 6.90 7.85 3.11
C SER A 72 6.96 6.75 2.04
N PHE A 73 6.46 5.55 2.36
CA PHE A 73 6.35 4.48 1.36
C PHE A 73 5.30 4.81 0.30
N LYS A 74 4.15 5.38 0.68
CA LYS A 74 3.08 5.73 -0.25
C LYS A 74 3.48 6.83 -1.23
N ASP A 75 4.28 7.80 -0.77
CA ASP A 75 4.83 8.85 -1.64
C ASP A 75 5.79 8.26 -2.69
N LYS A 76 6.66 7.33 -2.27
CA LYS A 76 7.55 6.62 -3.18
C LYS A 76 6.80 5.68 -4.14
N GLU A 77 5.70 5.08 -3.69
CA GLU A 77 4.80 4.31 -4.57
C GLU A 77 4.24 5.21 -5.69
N ARG A 78 3.72 6.38 -5.33
CA ARG A 78 3.18 7.37 -6.29
C ARG A 78 4.26 7.90 -7.24
N GLU A 79 5.45 8.17 -6.73
CA GLU A 79 6.60 8.59 -7.55
C GLU A 79 6.98 7.49 -8.55
N ASN A 80 7.03 6.24 -8.08
CA ASN A 80 7.32 5.07 -8.91
C ASN A 80 6.26 4.85 -9.98
N LYS A 81 4.96 5.00 -9.66
CA LYS A 81 3.88 4.88 -10.63
C LYS A 81 3.98 5.93 -11.74
N LYS A 82 4.20 7.19 -11.39
CA LYS A 82 4.44 8.27 -12.36
C LYS A 82 5.67 8.03 -13.23
N ARG A 83 6.71 7.38 -12.67
CA ARG A 83 7.91 7.02 -13.43
C ARG A 83 7.65 5.89 -14.41
N LEU A 84 6.86 4.88 -14.02
CA LEU A 84 6.45 3.78 -14.89
C LEU A 84 5.61 4.29 -16.07
N GLU A 85 4.60 5.12 -15.79
CA GLU A 85 3.76 5.75 -16.83
C GLU A 85 4.61 6.51 -17.87
N ARG A 86 5.61 7.28 -17.42
CA ARG A 86 6.53 8.00 -18.33
C ARG A 86 7.53 7.10 -19.06
N ALA A 87 7.84 5.92 -18.51
CA ALA A 87 8.78 4.98 -19.11
C ALA A 87 8.10 4.10 -20.15
N GLU A 88 6.79 3.87 -20.04
CA GLU A 88 5.99 3.23 -21.10
C GLU A 88 5.91 4.11 -22.36
N ASP A 89 6.04 5.43 -22.22
CA ASP A 89 6.04 6.39 -23.33
C ASP A 89 7.38 6.52 -24.08
N VAL A 90 8.47 5.96 -23.55
CA VAL A 90 9.82 6.05 -24.12
C VAL A 90 10.43 4.65 -24.20
N GLU A 91 10.23 3.98 -25.33
CA GLU A 91 11.02 2.78 -25.66
C GLU A 91 12.51 3.15 -25.68
N GLU A 92 13.30 2.34 -24.97
CA GLU A 92 14.76 2.13 -25.07
C GLU A 92 15.76 2.76 -24.06
N ILE A 93 16.54 1.82 -23.51
CA ILE A 93 17.96 1.86 -23.07
C ILE A 93 18.29 2.61 -21.77
N ASP A 94 18.25 1.89 -20.64
CA ASP A 94 19.47 1.70 -19.83
C ASP A 94 19.32 0.52 -18.85
N ALA A 95 20.13 -0.53 -19.03
CA ALA A 95 20.10 -1.79 -18.27
C ALA A 95 20.83 -1.66 -16.91
N GLY A 96 20.55 -0.60 -16.16
CA GLY A 96 21.36 -0.21 -14.99
C GLY A 96 20.60 0.47 -13.86
N LYS A 97 19.53 -0.14 -13.31
CA LYS A 97 19.02 0.07 -11.92
C LYS A 97 17.83 -0.86 -11.63
N PHE A 98 18.11 -2.11 -11.33
CA PHE A 98 17.16 -3.19 -11.03
C PHE A 98 16.30 -3.03 -9.75
N ALA A 99 16.18 -1.83 -9.17
CA ALA A 99 15.40 -1.59 -7.96
C ALA A 99 14.15 -0.71 -8.17
N SER A 100 13.95 -0.09 -9.35
CA SER A 100 13.01 1.03 -9.53
C SER A 100 12.02 0.89 -10.71
N SER A 101 11.61 -0.32 -11.08
CA SER A 101 10.71 -0.55 -12.22
C SER A 101 9.60 -1.57 -11.95
N VAL A 102 9.32 -1.83 -10.67
CA VAL A 102 8.31 -2.79 -10.27
C VAL A 102 7.05 -2.02 -9.91
N ASP A 103 5.90 -2.42 -10.46
CA ASP A 103 4.61 -1.94 -9.96
C ASP A 103 4.26 -2.65 -8.64
N TRP A 104 3.93 -1.87 -7.62
CA TRP A 104 3.60 -2.35 -6.29
C TRP A 104 2.64 -1.39 -5.59
N THR A 105 1.89 -1.92 -4.63
CA THR A 105 0.99 -1.14 -3.78
C THR A 105 1.14 -1.56 -2.34
N ILE A 106 1.16 -0.59 -1.43
CA ILE A 106 1.07 -0.83 0.01
C ILE A 106 -0.30 -0.39 0.52
N VAL A 107 -0.90 -1.22 1.39
CA VAL A 107 -2.17 -0.97 2.06
C VAL A 107 -1.89 -0.78 3.55
N TYR A 108 -2.35 0.33 4.12
CA TYR A 108 -2.29 0.54 5.56
C TYR A 108 -3.47 -0.14 6.25
N VAL A 109 -3.18 -1.04 7.19
CA VAL A 109 -4.18 -1.67 8.04
C VAL A 109 -3.93 -1.23 9.48
N PRO A 110 -4.77 -0.34 10.05
CA PRO A 110 -4.66 0.05 11.45
C PRO A 110 -5.08 -1.11 12.37
N SER A 111 -4.87 -0.93 13.68
CA SER A 111 -5.36 -1.90 14.65
C SER A 111 -6.89 -1.97 14.57
N PRO A 112 -7.49 -3.16 14.37
CA PRO A 112 -8.94 -3.28 14.28
C PRO A 112 -9.59 -2.94 15.62
N PRO A 113 -10.80 -2.33 15.62
CA PRO A 113 -11.53 -2.02 16.84
C PRO A 113 -11.92 -3.25 17.66
N ALA A 114 -12.13 -4.40 17.00
CA ALA A 114 -12.48 -5.67 17.63
C ALA A 114 -11.81 -6.85 16.90
N SER A 115 -11.26 -7.80 17.66
CA SER A 115 -10.57 -8.98 17.12
C SER A 115 -11.45 -9.86 16.23
N ILE A 116 -12.75 -9.94 16.52
CA ILE A 116 -13.70 -10.71 15.71
C ILE A 116 -13.87 -10.15 14.29
N ARG A 117 -13.56 -8.87 14.07
CA ARG A 117 -13.73 -8.18 12.78
C ARG A 117 -12.41 -7.99 12.02
N VAL A 118 -11.32 -8.67 12.41
CA VAL A 118 -9.99 -8.51 11.78
C VAL A 118 -10.06 -8.76 10.27
N LEU A 119 -10.66 -9.87 9.84
CA LEU A 119 -10.74 -10.20 8.41
C LEU A 119 -11.56 -9.18 7.63
N LEU A 120 -12.71 -8.78 8.17
CA LEU A 120 -13.55 -7.74 7.56
C LEU A 120 -12.81 -6.41 7.48
N HIS A 121 -12.10 -6.03 8.53
CA HIS A 121 -11.33 -4.79 8.56
C HIS A 121 -10.21 -4.78 7.51
N VAL A 122 -9.42 -5.86 7.44
CA VAL A 122 -8.38 -6.02 6.41
C VAL A 122 -9.00 -5.93 5.01
N TYR A 123 -10.13 -6.62 4.79
CA TYR A 123 -10.83 -6.59 3.52
C TYR A 123 -11.30 -5.18 3.15
N THR A 124 -11.89 -4.44 4.09
CA THR A 124 -12.31 -3.05 3.87
C THR A 124 -11.13 -2.16 3.48
N CYS A 125 -10.00 -2.24 4.20
CA CYS A 125 -8.82 -1.45 3.87
C CYS A 125 -8.25 -1.77 2.47
N ILE A 126 -8.31 -3.03 2.04
CA ILE A 126 -7.89 -3.44 0.70
C ILE A 126 -8.80 -2.82 -0.36
N ILE A 127 -10.12 -2.88 -0.18
CA ILE A 127 -11.10 -2.34 -1.14
C ILE A 127 -11.07 -0.81 -1.20
N GLU A 128 -10.91 -0.14 -0.07
CA GLU A 128 -10.77 1.32 -0.02
C GLU A 128 -9.53 1.80 -0.78
N GLU A 129 -8.44 1.02 -0.76
CA GLU A 129 -7.18 1.39 -1.41
C GLU A 129 -7.13 1.00 -2.91
N LEU A 130 -7.62 -0.20 -3.26
CA LEU A 130 -7.50 -0.76 -4.62
C LEU A 130 -8.76 -0.61 -5.49
N GLY A 131 -9.89 -0.24 -4.90
CA GLY A 131 -11.18 -0.17 -5.58
C GLY A 131 -11.97 -1.49 -5.54
N ALA A 132 -13.27 -1.38 -5.81
CA ALA A 132 -14.19 -2.50 -5.80
C ALA A 132 -14.03 -3.40 -7.05
N GLU A 133 -13.45 -2.88 -8.12
CA GLU A 133 -13.18 -3.58 -9.38
C GLU A 133 -12.26 -4.79 -9.17
N LEU A 134 -11.47 -4.78 -8.09
CA LEU A 134 -10.67 -5.93 -7.67
C LEU A 134 -11.53 -7.20 -7.50
N LEU A 135 -12.78 -7.05 -7.05
CA LEU A 135 -13.69 -8.18 -6.85
C LEU A 135 -14.11 -8.84 -8.16
N ASP A 136 -14.28 -8.05 -9.21
CA ASP A 136 -14.57 -8.58 -10.54
C ASP A 136 -13.39 -9.40 -11.06
N ILE A 137 -12.17 -8.86 -10.91
CA ILE A 137 -10.93 -9.56 -11.29
C ILE A 137 -10.76 -10.88 -10.51
N VAL A 138 -11.01 -10.85 -9.20
CA VAL A 138 -10.91 -12.05 -8.36
C VAL A 138 -11.99 -13.05 -8.74
N SER A 139 -13.23 -12.61 -8.94
CA SER A 139 -14.35 -13.45 -9.38
C SER A 139 -14.05 -14.16 -10.70
N GLU A 140 -13.58 -13.42 -11.70
CA GLU A 140 -13.19 -13.99 -13.00
C GLU A 140 -12.07 -15.03 -12.87
N LYS A 141 -11.04 -14.73 -12.06
CA LYS A 141 -9.94 -15.68 -11.81
C LYS A 141 -10.42 -16.94 -11.11
N LEU A 142 -11.33 -16.79 -10.13
CA LEU A 142 -11.92 -17.90 -9.41
C LEU A 142 -12.74 -18.80 -10.37
N VAL A 143 -13.60 -18.20 -11.18
CA VAL A 143 -14.41 -18.93 -12.18
C VAL A 143 -13.52 -19.62 -13.21
N LYS A 144 -12.51 -18.93 -13.75
CA LYS A 144 -11.60 -19.50 -14.75
C LYS A 144 -10.82 -20.69 -14.21
N LYS A 145 -10.40 -20.65 -12.95
CA LYS A 145 -9.53 -21.67 -12.35
C LYS A 145 -10.32 -22.82 -11.70
N TRP A 146 -11.46 -22.54 -11.08
CA TRP A 146 -12.25 -23.51 -10.30
C TRP A 146 -13.72 -23.63 -10.72
N GLY A 147 -14.25 -22.69 -11.52
CA GLY A 147 -15.66 -22.68 -11.93
C GLY A 147 -16.07 -23.80 -12.90
N GLY A 148 -15.10 -24.53 -13.46
CA GLY A 148 -15.34 -25.60 -14.43
C GLY A 148 -15.92 -25.08 -15.75
N LYS A 149 -16.07 -25.98 -16.75
CA LYS A 149 -16.99 -25.70 -17.87
C LYS A 149 -18.39 -25.97 -17.35
N GLN A 150 -19.33 -25.04 -17.46
CA GLN A 150 -20.74 -25.34 -17.25
C GLN A 150 -21.16 -26.47 -18.23
N LYS A 151 -21.07 -27.71 -17.78
CA LYS A 151 -21.77 -28.88 -18.32
C LYS A 151 -22.70 -29.32 -17.21
N GLY A 152 -23.85 -28.67 -17.11
CA GLY A 152 -24.88 -29.00 -16.13
C GLY A 152 -26.19 -28.38 -16.52
N ASP A 153 -27.20 -29.24 -16.67
CA ASP A 153 -28.57 -28.98 -17.13
C ASP A 153 -29.44 -28.14 -16.17
N PHE A 154 -28.82 -27.19 -15.46
CA PHE A 154 -29.55 -26.34 -14.52
C PHE A 154 -30.05 -25.06 -15.21
N PRO A 155 -31.39 -24.87 -15.30
CA PRO A 155 -31.95 -23.69 -15.93
C PRO A 155 -31.61 -22.46 -15.09
N LYS A 156 -31.04 -21.44 -15.74
CA LYS A 156 -30.87 -20.12 -15.13
C LYS A 156 -32.26 -19.57 -14.75
N PRO A 157 -32.45 -19.01 -13.54
CA PRO A 157 -33.69 -18.34 -13.21
C PRO A 157 -33.88 -17.16 -14.15
N LYS A 158 -35.08 -17.06 -14.74
CA LYS A 158 -35.49 -15.89 -15.52
C LYS A 158 -35.60 -14.72 -14.54
N LEU A 159 -34.86 -13.65 -14.80
CA LEU A 159 -35.15 -12.36 -14.20
C LEU A 159 -36.33 -11.78 -15.01
N ASP A 160 -37.49 -11.67 -14.36
CA ASP A 160 -38.62 -10.86 -14.81
C ASP A 160 -38.36 -9.38 -14.50
#